data_AF-A0A920QEM1-F1
#
_entry.id   AF-A0A920QEM1-F1
#
_cell.length_a   1.000
_cell.length_b   1.000
_cell.length_c   1.000
_cell.angle_alpha   90.00
_cell.angle_beta   90.00
_cell.angle_gamma   90.00
#
_symmetry.space_group_name_H-M   'P 1'
#
loop_
_entity.id
_entity.type
_entity.pdbx_description
1 polymer ?
#
loop_
_entity_poly.entity_id
_entity_poly.type
_entity_poly.pdbx_seq_one_letter_code
_entity_poly.pdbx_strand_id
1 'polypeptide(L)'
;MEFVLTESGRVEQAKFHSTVICSKRRFAYEEAMAVLERKPAGDIEQMLHNAHRLAQKLRQARFRSGALNLDVPERKVLLDANGRVSEVRRVEKMYHTS
;
A
#
# COMPACT_ATOMS: atom_id res chain seq x y z
N MET A 1 5.12 4.94 -15.84
CA MET A 1 3.76 5.42 -16.16
C MET A 1 3.46 6.58 -15.25
N GLU A 2 2.93 7.66 -15.80
CA GLU A 2 2.50 8.85 -15.07
C GLU A 2 0.99 9.01 -15.25
N PHE A 3 0.28 9.33 -14.17
CA PHE A 3 -1.15 9.61 -14.19
C PHE A 3 -1.41 11.02 -13.69
N VAL A 4 -2.28 11.74 -14.39
CA VAL A 4 -2.93 12.95 -13.86
C VAL A 4 -4.31 12.54 -13.37
N LEU A 5 -4.56 12.77 -12.08
CA LEU A 5 -5.78 12.35 -11.40
C LEU A 5 -6.52 13.59 -10.88
N THR A 6 -7.85 13.56 -10.94
CA THR A 6 -8.67 14.49 -10.17
C THR A 6 -8.51 14.23 -8.67
N GLU A 7 -8.95 15.18 -7.85
CA GLU A 7 -9.01 14.98 -6.39
C GLU A 7 -9.90 13.79 -5.98
N SER A 8 -10.89 13.43 -6.80
CA SER A 8 -11.74 12.25 -6.59
C SER A 8 -11.10 10.92 -7.01
N GLY A 9 -9.90 10.94 -7.61
CA GLY A 9 -9.18 9.76 -8.08
C GLY A 9 -9.56 9.29 -9.48
N ARG A 10 -10.27 10.12 -10.27
CA ARG A 10 -10.56 9.83 -11.68
C ARG A 10 -9.32 10.15 -12.51
N VAL A 11 -8.95 9.23 -13.41
CA VAL A 11 -7.85 9.45 -14.37
C VAL A 11 -8.27 10.44 -15.44
N GLU A 12 -7.50 11.51 -15.60
CA GLU A 12 -7.67 12.48 -16.69
C GLU A 12 -6.68 12.23 -17.83
N GLN A 13 -5.45 11.83 -17.48
CA GLN A 13 -4.41 11.54 -18.44
C GLN A 13 -3.52 10.40 -17.97
N ALA A 14 -3.03 9.60 -18.92
CA ALA A 14 -1.99 8.61 -18.70
C ALA A 14 -0.86 8.82 -19.72
N LYS A 15 0.39 8.80 -19.25
CA LYS A 15 1.58 8.86 -20.10
C LYS A 15 2.54 7.71 -19.78
N PHE A 16 3.18 7.20 -20.82
CA PHE A 16 4.12 6.09 -20.74
C PHE A 16 5.51 6.58 -21.15
N HIS A 17 6.50 6.31 -20.30
CA HIS A 17 7.86 6.80 -20.45
C HIS A 17 8.85 5.70 -20.04
N SER A 18 10.00 5.65 -20.72
CA SER A 18 11.17 4.90 -20.27
C SER A 18 12.01 5.81 -19.38
N THR A 19 12.20 5.43 -18.11
CA THR A 19 12.91 6.25 -17.11
C THR A 19 13.75 5.39 -16.17
N VAL A 20 14.76 6.01 -15.53
CA VAL A 20 15.53 5.42 -14.43
C VAL A 20 15.09 6.09 -13.12
N ILE A 21 14.84 5.30 -12.09
CA ILE A 21 14.42 5.77 -10.76
C ILE A 21 15.40 5.32 -9.68
N CYS A 22 15.56 6.13 -8.64
CA CYS A 22 16.34 5.78 -7.44
C CYS A 22 15.47 5.99 -6.19
N SER A 23 15.05 4.88 -5.57
CA SER A 23 14.21 4.93 -4.37
C SER A 23 14.97 5.57 -3.20
N LYS A 24 14.34 6.56 -2.55
CA LYS A 24 14.93 7.26 -1.40
C LYS A 24 14.71 6.52 -0.08
N ARG A 25 13.69 5.67 0.02
CA ARG A 25 13.37 4.91 1.22
C ARG A 25 12.51 3.69 0.89
N ARG A 26 12.78 2.58 1.57
CA ARG A 26 11.95 1.37 1.55
C ARG A 26 11.30 1.21 2.91
N PHE A 27 9.97 1.16 2.95
CA PHE A 27 9.20 0.95 4.17
C PHE A 27 8.84 -0.52 4.35
N ALA A 28 8.91 -1.01 5.59
CA ALA A 28 8.14 -2.18 5.99
C ALA A 28 6.65 -1.83 6.12
N TYR A 29 5.76 -2.82 6.07
CA TYR A 29 4.31 -2.56 6.20
C TYR A 29 3.96 -1.99 7.57
N GLU A 30 4.47 -2.57 8.66
CA GLU A 30 4.20 -2.07 10.00
C GLU A 30 4.71 -0.64 10.19
N GLU A 31 5.89 -0.35 9.62
CA GLU A 31 6.48 0.99 9.65
C GLU A 31 5.62 2.01 8.89
N ALA A 32 5.16 1.67 7.68
CA ALA A 32 4.30 2.54 6.90
C ALA A 32 2.97 2.82 7.63
N MET A 33 2.39 1.81 8.30
CA MET A 33 1.18 1.99 9.09
C MET A 33 1.41 2.90 10.30
N ALA A 34 2.51 2.71 11.03
CA ALA A 34 2.86 3.58 12.15
C ALA A 34 3.06 5.04 11.71
N VAL A 35 3.59 5.28 10.51
CA VAL A 35 3.70 6.64 9.92
C VAL A 35 2.33 7.24 9.63
N LEU A 36 1.37 6.44 9.17
CA LEU A 36 0.01 6.89 8.84
C LEU A 36 -0.83 7.23 10.08
N GLU A 37 -0.52 6.64 11.23
CA GLU A 37 -1.22 6.89 12.51
C GLU A 37 -0.77 8.19 13.21
N ARG A 38 0.32 8.80 12.75
CA ARG A 38 0.84 10.06 13.30
C ARG A 38 0.93 11.15 12.25
N LYS A 39 1.28 12.36 12.69
CA LYS A 39 1.59 13.45 11.76
C LYS A 39 2.85 13.13 10.94
N PRO A 40 2.87 13.38 9.63
CA PRO A 40 4.03 13.15 8.79
C PRO A 40 5.18 14.08 9.17
N ALA A 41 6.39 13.54 9.17
CA ALA A 41 7.64 14.25 9.36
C ALA A 41 8.37 14.32 8.00
N GLY A 42 8.20 15.46 7.32
CA GLY A 42 8.83 15.74 6.03
C GLY A 42 8.13 15.13 4.81
N ASP A 43 8.73 15.33 3.64
CA ASP A 43 8.06 15.18 2.36
C ASP A 43 7.70 13.73 2.01
N ILE A 44 8.59 12.77 2.32
CA ILE A 44 8.35 11.35 2.00
C ILE A 44 7.14 10.82 2.78
N GLU A 45 7.00 11.20 4.04
CA GLU A 45 5.86 10.77 4.86
C GLU A 45 4.59 11.50 4.42
N GLN A 46 4.68 12.78 4.05
CA GLN A 46 3.55 13.50 3.48
C GLN A 46 3.06 12.86 2.16
N MET A 47 3.99 12.41 1.31
CA MET A 47 3.66 11.64 0.10
C MET A 47 2.96 10.31 0.45
N LEU A 48 3.40 9.61 1.50
CA LEU A 48 2.76 8.39 1.97
C LEU A 48 1.31 8.66 2.45
N HIS A 49 1.10 9.72 3.21
CA HIS A 49 -0.24 10.18 3.63
C HIS A 49 -1.14 10.52 2.43
N ASN A 50 -0.61 11.23 1.42
CA ASN A 50 -1.34 11.57 0.21
C ASN A 50 -1.73 10.32 -0.59
N ALA A 51 -0.79 9.37 -0.75
CA ALA A 51 -1.04 8.10 -1.40
C ALA A 51 -2.10 7.27 -0.65
N HIS A 52 -2.06 7.27 0.68
CA HIS A 52 -3.04 6.58 1.50
C HIS A 52 -4.45 7.16 1.32
N ARG A 53 -4.60 8.49 1.35
CA ARG A 53 -5.88 9.17 1.10
C ARG A 53 -6.45 8.83 -0.29
N LEU A 54 -5.61 8.84 -1.32
CA LEU A 54 -6.02 8.46 -2.67
C LEU A 54 -6.45 6.98 -2.70
N ALA A 55 -5.70 6.08 -2.08
CA ALA A 55 -6.03 4.67 -2.02
C ALA A 55 -7.39 4.41 -1.35
N GLN A 56 -7.72 5.14 -0.27
CA GLN A 56 -9.04 5.07 0.37
C GLN A 56 -10.16 5.50 -0.58
N LYS A 57 -9.99 6.63 -1.29
CA LYS A 57 -10.98 7.11 -2.28
C LYS A 57 -11.20 6.09 -3.40
N LEU A 58 -10.12 5.53 -3.94
CA LEU A 58 -10.17 4.50 -4.98
C LEU A 58 -10.83 3.21 -4.47
N ARG A 59 -10.54 2.81 -3.23
CA ARG A 59 -11.17 1.65 -2.59
C ARG A 59 -12.68 1.84 -2.46
N GLN A 60 -13.12 2.99 -1.96
CA GLN A 60 -14.55 3.30 -1.87
C GLN A 60 -15.23 3.30 -3.25
N ALA A 61 -14.58 3.89 -4.27
CA ALA A 61 -15.09 3.86 -5.63
C ALA A 61 -15.24 2.43 -6.16
N ARG A 62 -14.23 1.58 -5.97
CA ARG A 62 -14.29 0.17 -6.36
C ARG A 62 -15.44 -0.57 -5.69
N PHE A 63 -15.66 -0.38 -4.39
CA PHE A 63 -16.78 -1.00 -3.67
C PHE A 63 -18.13 -0.50 -4.18
N ARG A 64 -18.29 0.81 -4.44
CA ARG A 64 -19.51 1.36 -5.05
C ARG A 64 -19.78 0.78 -6.44
N SER A 65 -18.72 0.41 -7.17
CA SER A 65 -18.81 -0.28 -8.47
C SER A 65 -19.01 -1.79 -8.36
N GLY A 66 -19.28 -2.34 -7.15
CA GLY A 66 -19.58 -3.76 -6.93
C GLY A 66 -18.36 -4.66 -6.73
N ALA A 67 -17.16 -4.09 -6.51
CA ALA A 67 -16.00 -4.91 -6.17
C ALA A 67 -16.19 -5.59 -4.80
N LEU A 68 -15.86 -6.87 -4.71
CA LEU A 68 -15.82 -7.60 -3.45
C LEU A 68 -14.39 -7.66 -2.91
N ASN A 69 -14.22 -7.48 -1.61
CA ASN A 69 -12.94 -7.74 -0.93
C ASN A 69 -13.04 -9.10 -0.24
N LEU A 70 -12.32 -10.08 -0.78
CA LEU A 70 -12.25 -11.43 -0.23
C LEU A 70 -11.06 -11.52 0.73
N ASP A 71 -11.35 -11.79 2.00
CA ASP A 71 -10.30 -12.00 3.01
C ASP A 71 -9.66 -13.38 2.83
N VAL A 72 -8.70 -13.45 1.90
CA VAL A 72 -7.85 -14.64 1.74
C VAL A 72 -6.72 -14.56 2.77
N PRO A 73 -6.61 -15.54 3.69
CA PRO A 73 -5.57 -15.55 4.70
C PRO A 73 -4.21 -15.78 4.05
N GLU A 74 -3.27 -14.87 4.32
CA GLU A 74 -1.90 -14.97 3.87
C GLU A 74 -1.07 -15.77 4.89
N ARG A 75 -0.13 -16.59 4.41
CA ARG A 75 0.75 -17.43 5.25
C ARG A 75 2.19 -16.99 5.05
N LYS A 76 2.92 -16.73 6.13
CA LYS A 76 4.35 -16.41 6.12
C LYS A 76 5.13 -17.60 6.64
N VAL A 77 6.05 -18.10 5.82
CA VAL A 77 6.97 -19.18 6.17
C VAL A 77 8.26 -18.56 6.70
N LEU A 78 8.64 -18.92 7.91
CA LEU A 78 9.91 -18.58 8.53
C LEU A 78 10.87 -19.75 8.31
N LEU A 79 12.10 -19.43 7.93
CA LEU A 79 13.17 -20.41 7.73
C LEU A 79 14.21 -20.26 8.84
N ASP A 80 14.82 -21.37 9.24
CA ASP A 80 16.00 -21.37 10.09
C ASP A 80 17.27 -20.99 9.30
N ALA A 81 18.41 -20.92 10.00
CA ALA A 81 19.70 -20.60 9.40
C ALA A 81 20.16 -21.60 8.32
N ASN A 82 19.60 -22.81 8.31
CA ASN A 82 19.90 -23.85 7.32
C ASN A 82 18.89 -23.88 6.16
N GLY A 83 17.98 -22.89 6.10
CA GLY A 83 16.95 -22.79 5.07
C GLY A 83 15.79 -23.78 5.24
N ARG A 84 15.67 -24.44 6.39
CA ARG A 84 14.55 -25.34 6.70
C ARG A 84 13.39 -24.57 7.31
N VAL A 85 12.17 -25.00 7.05
CA VAL A 85 10.97 -24.39 7.63
C VAL A 85 11.02 -24.53 9.15
N SER A 86 11.09 -23.40 9.84
CA SER A 86 11.01 -23.34 11.29
C SER A 86 9.57 -23.10 11.76
N GLU A 87 8.80 -22.28 11.04
CA GLU A 87 7.45 -21.90 11.44
C GLU A 87 6.60 -21.42 10.26
N VAL A 88 5.29 -21.66 10.30
CA VAL A 88 4.32 -21.07 9.37
C VAL A 88 3.31 -20.25 10.17
N ARG A 89 3.35 -18.92 10.01
CA ARG A 89 2.41 -18.00 10.68
C ARG A 89 1.31 -17.56 9.73
N ARG A 90 0.09 -17.47 10.25
CA ARG A 90 -0.98 -16.74 9.57
C ARG A 90 -0.71 -15.23 9.73
N VAL A 91 -0.71 -14.50 8.63
CA VAL A 91 -0.58 -13.04 8.65
C VAL A 91 -1.97 -12.46 8.82
N GLU A 92 -2.26 -11.89 9.99
CA GLU A 92 -3.43 -11.02 10.15
C GLU A 92 -3.15 -9.70 9.43
N LYS A 93 -4.02 -9.34 8.48
CA LYS A 93 -3.89 -8.10 7.75
C LYS A 93 -4.44 -6.96 8.60
N MET A 94 -3.58 -6.02 9.01
CA MET A 94 -3.95 -4.74 9.62
C MET A 94 -4.60 -3.75 8.61
N TYR A 95 -5.52 -4.23 7.78
CA TYR A 95 -6.35 -3.36 6.93
C TYR A 95 -7.80 -3.38 7.42
N HIS A 96 -8.02 -3.17 8.73
CA HIS A 96 -9.35 -2.88 9.23
C HIS A 96 -9.55 -1.36 9.20
N THR A 97 -10.30 -0.88 8.22
CA THR A 97 -10.96 0.42 8.31
C THR A 97 -12.32 0.24 7.67
N SER A 98 -13.32 0.13 8.54
CA SER A 98 -14.75 0.24 8.26
C SER A 98 -15.10 1.54 7.54
#